data_AF-A0A847PZZ0-F1
#
_entry.id   AF-A0A847PZZ0-F1
#
_cell.length_a   1.000
_cell.length_b   1.000
_cell.length_c   1.000
_cell.angle_alpha   90.00
_cell.angle_beta   90.00
_cell.angle_gamma   90.00
#
_symmetry.space_group_name_H-M   'P 1'
#
loop_
_entity.id
_entity.type
_entity.pdbx_description
1 polymer ?
#
loop_
_entity_poly.entity_id
_entity_poly.type
_entity_poly.pdbx_seq_one_letter_code
_entity_poly.pdbx_strand_id
1 'polypeptide(L)'
;MDNLVPIAAIVLSIGGPLAIALVVILLQHRQQAMLNQMVSSAVAAGRSPDEVREIIEAVKGRPSGSSGRRSLRTGIILAAVGLGLAFIALVTGTPAALGAAGFMILLGLAFVAIWFLVDKPKNQS
;
A
#
# COMPACT_ATOMS: atom_id res chain seq x y z
N MET A 1 -0.45 22.71 -28.22
CA MET A 1 -0.32 22.21 -26.83
C MET A 1 -1.38 21.15 -26.51
N ASP A 2 -2.31 20.90 -27.43
CA ASP A 2 -3.52 20.10 -27.21
C ASP A 2 -3.28 18.58 -27.14
N ASN A 3 -2.12 18.11 -27.61
CA ASN A 3 -1.76 16.69 -27.62
C ASN A 3 -0.94 16.24 -26.39
N LEU A 4 -0.38 17.15 -25.59
CA LEU A 4 0.42 16.76 -24.42
C LEU A 4 -0.44 16.23 -23.27
N VAL A 5 -1.62 16.81 -23.06
CA VAL A 5 -2.55 16.43 -21.99
C VAL A 5 -3.00 14.97 -22.10
N PRO A 6 -3.50 14.48 -23.26
CA PRO A 6 -3.88 13.07 -23.39
C PRO A 6 -2.70 12.11 -23.27
N ILE A 7 -1.52 12.48 -23.77
CA ILE A 7 -0.30 11.66 -23.64
C ILE A 7 0.12 11.53 -22.17
N ALA A 8 0.14 12.64 -21.43
CA ALA A 8 0.46 12.65 -20.01
C ALA A 8 -0.55 11.83 -19.19
N ALA A 9 -1.84 11.88 -19.53
CA ALA A 9 -2.87 11.10 -18.87
C ALA A 9 -2.67 9.58 -19.08
N ILE A 10 -2.30 9.14 -20.28
CA ILE A 10 -2.02 7.72 -20.57
C ILE A 10 -0.76 7.26 -19.83
N VAL A 11 0.30 8.06 -19.88
CA VAL A 11 1.57 7.74 -19.21
C VAL A 11 1.41 7.67 -17.69
N LEU A 12 0.66 8.58 -17.07
CA LEU A 12 0.44 8.58 -15.62
C LEU A 12 -0.54 7.49 -15.17
N SER A 13 -1.59 7.21 -15.95
CA SER A 13 -2.59 6.17 -15.60
C SER A 13 -2.02 4.76 -15.65
N ILE A 14 -1.07 4.47 -16.56
CA ILE A 14 -0.43 3.17 -16.68
C ILE A 14 0.91 3.15 -15.95
N GLY A 15 1.74 4.17 -16.18
CA GLY A 15 3.08 4.28 -15.62
C GLY A 15 3.10 4.53 -14.13
N GLY A 16 2.11 5.24 -13.57
CA GLY A 16 1.99 5.47 -12.13
C GLY A 16 1.83 4.17 -11.34
N PRO A 17 0.79 3.36 -11.60
CA PRO A 17 0.61 2.06 -10.96
C PRO A 17 1.81 1.11 -11.18
N LEU A 18 2.37 1.10 -12.39
CA LEU A 18 3.53 0.26 -12.71
C LEU A 18 4.79 0.68 -11.92
N ALA A 19 5.07 1.98 -11.82
CA ALA A 19 6.19 2.50 -11.06
C ALA A 19 6.04 2.21 -9.56
N ILE A 20 4.83 2.37 -9.00
CA ILE A 20 4.55 2.03 -7.61
C ILE A 20 4.77 0.53 -7.36
N ALA A 21 4.27 -0.33 -8.26
CA ALA A 21 4.48 -1.77 -8.17
C ALA A 21 5.97 -2.13 -8.21
N LEU A 22 6.73 -1.54 -9.14
CA LEU A 22 8.18 -1.74 -9.26
C LEU A 22 8.92 -1.31 -7.98
N VAL A 23 8.58 -0.14 -7.42
CA VAL A 23 9.18 0.35 -6.17
C VAL A 23 8.88 -0.60 -5.02
N VAL A 24 7.65 -1.09 -4.91
CA VAL A 24 7.26 -2.06 -3.86
C VAL A 24 8.03 -3.37 -4.00
N ILE A 25 8.14 -3.91 -5.21
CA ILE A 25 8.90 -5.15 -5.48
C ILE A 25 10.37 -4.94 -5.12
N LEU A 26 10.95 -3.80 -5.50
CA LEU A 26 12.35 -3.48 -5.23
C LEU A 26 12.62 -3.33 -3.73
N LEU A 27 11.72 -2.69 -2.99
CA LEU A 27 11.78 -2.59 -1.52
C LEU A 27 11.68 -3.97 -0.85
N GLN A 28 10.77 -4.82 -1.30
CA GLN A 28 10.64 -6.19 -0.79
C GLN A 28 11.90 -7.01 -1.05
N HIS A 29 12.46 -6.92 -2.26
CA HIS A 29 13.70 -7.62 -2.60
C HIS A 29 14.88 -7.15 -1.74
N ARG A 30 14.99 -5.84 -1.48
CA ARG A 30 16.03 -5.30 -0.57
C ARG A 30 15.83 -5.75 0.87
N GLN A 31 14.61 -5.82 1.38
CA GLN A 31 14.34 -6.35 2.71
C GLN A 31 14.72 -7.83 2.83
N GLN A 32 14.38 -8.66 1.84
CA GLN A 32 14.74 -10.08 1.82
C GLN A 32 16.26 -10.27 1.76
N ALA A 33 16.97 -9.46 0.95
CA ALA A 33 18.41 -9.50 0.87
C ALA A 33 19.09 -9.10 2.19
N MET A 34 18.60 -8.04 2.85
CA MET A 34 19.09 -7.62 4.17
C MET A 34 18.84 -8.68 5.25
N LEU A 35 17.66 -9.31 5.25
CA LEU A 35 17.32 -10.41 6.14
C LEU A 35 18.30 -11.58 5.98
N ASN A 36 18.56 -12.00 4.74
CA ASN A 36 19.49 -13.09 4.47
C ASN A 36 20.92 -12.76 4.94
N GLN A 37 21.36 -11.51 4.79
CA GLN A 37 22.66 -11.05 5.30
C GLN A 37 22.72 -11.03 6.83
N MET A 38 21.65 -10.60 7.51
CA MET A 38 21.58 -10.59 8.97
C MET A 38 21.56 -12.02 9.53
N VAL A 39 20.82 -12.93 8.89
CA VAL A 39 20.77 -14.35 9.30
C VAL A 39 22.12 -15.02 9.06
N SER A 40 22.74 -14.83 7.89
CA SER A 40 24.04 -15.45 7.60
C SER A 40 25.15 -14.94 8.53
N SER A 41 25.16 -13.64 8.85
CA SER A 41 26.12 -13.07 9.80
C SER A 41 25.87 -13.52 11.24
N ALA A 42 24.62 -13.67 11.67
CA ALA A 42 24.30 -14.19 12.99
C ALA A 42 24.70 -15.67 13.14
N VAL A 43 24.45 -16.49 12.11
CA VAL A 43 24.90 -17.91 12.08
C VAL A 43 26.42 -18.00 12.07
N ALA A 44 27.11 -17.16 11.29
CA ALA A 44 28.57 -17.12 11.28
C ALA A 44 29.19 -16.66 12.62
N ALA A 45 28.47 -15.82 13.38
CA ALA A 45 28.86 -15.39 14.73
C ALA A 45 28.62 -16.47 15.81
N GLY A 46 28.12 -17.66 15.44
CA GLY A 46 27.87 -18.75 16.38
C GLY A 46 26.65 -18.53 17.29
N ARG A 47 25.74 -17.60 16.93
CA ARG A 47 24.48 -17.38 17.65
C ARG A 47 23.66 -18.66 17.65
N SER A 48 22.92 -18.90 18.75
CA SER A 48 22.05 -20.07 18.83
C SER A 48 20.88 -19.95 17.83
N PRO A 49 20.31 -21.08 17.36
CA PRO A 49 19.17 -21.06 16.44
C PRO A 49 17.99 -20.24 16.97
N ASP A 50 17.80 -20.18 18.28
CA ASP A 50 16.72 -19.44 18.93
C ASP A 50 16.92 -17.93 18.85
N GLU A 51 18.14 -17.43 19.02
CA GLU A 51 18.46 -16.00 18.87
C GLU A 51 18.32 -15.53 17.41
N VAL A 52 18.72 -16.37 16.45
CA VAL A 52 18.53 -16.07 15.02
C VAL A 52 17.04 -16.00 14.68
N ARG A 53 16.22 -16.85 15.30
CA ARG A 53 14.77 -16.86 15.13
C ARG A 53 14.13 -15.59 15.69
N GLU A 54 14.61 -15.10 16.82
CA GLU A 54 14.18 -13.84 17.42
C GLU A 54 14.54 -12.63 16.54
N ILE A 55 15.74 -12.60 15.95
CA ILE A 55 16.14 -11.56 14.99
C ILE A 55 15.25 -11.59 13.75
N ILE A 56 14.95 -12.78 13.21
CA ILE A 56 14.03 -12.93 12.08
C ILE A 56 12.63 -12.43 12.43
N GLU A 57 12.11 -12.75 13.61
CA GLU A 57 10.79 -12.28 14.07
C GLU A 57 10.76 -10.78 14.34
N ALA A 58 11.84 -10.20 14.87
CA ALA A 58 11.98 -8.76 15.08
C ALA A 58 12.01 -7.99 13.75
N VAL A 59 12.73 -8.50 12.75
CA VAL A 59 12.85 -7.85 11.43
C VAL A 59 11.62 -8.11 10.55
N LYS A 60 11.04 -9.30 10.58
CA LYS A 60 9.74 -9.57 9.91
C LYS A 60 8.59 -8.83 10.58
N GLY A 61 8.76 -8.46 11.85
CA GLY A 61 7.68 -8.03 12.73
C GLY A 61 6.72 -9.18 12.99
N ARG A 62 6.29 -9.35 14.25
CA ARG A 62 5.08 -10.15 14.52
C ARG A 62 3.97 -9.65 13.58
N PRO A 63 3.16 -10.52 12.96
CA PRO A 63 1.91 -10.12 12.32
C PRO A 63 0.90 -9.70 13.41
N SER A 64 1.25 -8.71 14.21
CA SER A 64 0.39 -8.09 15.19
C SER A 64 -0.57 -7.19 14.41
N GLY A 65 -1.82 -7.63 14.28
CA GLY A 65 -2.92 -6.80 13.77
C GLY A 65 -2.92 -6.55 12.26
N SER A 66 -2.47 -7.51 11.43
CA SER A 66 -2.43 -7.35 9.96
C SER A 66 -3.79 -7.07 9.32
N SER A 67 -4.90 -7.31 10.01
CA SER A 67 -6.25 -6.97 9.53
C SER A 67 -6.43 -5.44 9.46
N GLY A 68 -6.21 -4.72 10.56
CA GLY A 68 -6.43 -3.28 10.59
C GLY A 68 -5.53 -2.45 9.69
N ARG A 69 -4.22 -2.69 9.71
CA ARG A 69 -3.31 -1.97 8.78
C ARG A 69 -3.64 -2.27 7.31
N ARG A 70 -4.13 -3.48 7.00
CA ARG A 70 -4.53 -3.86 5.65
C ARG A 70 -5.84 -3.18 5.26
N SER A 71 -6.85 -3.15 6.13
CA SER A 71 -8.12 -2.45 5.91
C SER A 71 -7.92 -0.94 5.70
N LEU A 72 -7.09 -0.29 6.52
CA LEU A 72 -6.77 1.13 6.35
C LEU A 72 -6.04 1.39 5.02
N ARG A 73 -5.02 0.58 4.70
CA ARG A 73 -4.28 0.73 3.44
C ARG A 73 -5.19 0.52 2.24
N THR A 74 -6.06 -0.48 2.28
CA THR A 74 -7.06 -0.74 1.23
C THR A 74 -8.03 0.44 1.10
N GLY A 75 -8.54 0.98 2.21
CA GLY A 75 -9.45 2.11 2.19
C GLY A 75 -8.84 3.39 1.60
N ILE A 76 -7.60 3.72 1.99
CA ILE A 76 -6.87 4.87 1.46
C ILE A 76 -6.60 4.70 -0.05
N ILE A 77 -6.21 3.50 -0.49
CA ILE A 77 -5.97 3.22 -1.91
C ILE A 77 -7.26 3.38 -2.72
N LEU A 78 -8.38 2.81 -2.26
CA LEU A 78 -9.68 2.94 -2.93
C LEU A 78 -10.15 4.40 -3.00
N ALA A 79 -9.98 5.17 -1.92
CA ALA A 79 -10.32 6.58 -1.90
C ALA A 79 -9.46 7.39 -2.88
N ALA A 80 -8.15 7.11 -2.96
CA ALA A 80 -7.25 7.75 -3.91
C ALA A 80 -7.59 7.40 -5.36
N VAL A 81 -7.94 6.14 -5.64
CA VAL A 81 -8.41 5.70 -6.97
C VAL A 81 -9.72 6.40 -7.34
N GLY A 82 -10.66 6.48 -6.40
CA GLY A 82 -11.91 7.19 -6.60
C GLY A 82 -11.71 8.69 -6.87
N LEU A 83 -10.79 9.35 -6.15
CA LEU A 83 -10.40 10.75 -6.41
C LEU A 83 -9.75 10.93 -7.79
N GLY A 84 -8.90 10.01 -8.21
CA GLY A 84 -8.31 10.02 -9.54
C GLY A 84 -9.36 9.88 -10.65
N LEU A 85 -10.32 8.97 -10.46
CA LEU A 85 -11.46 8.81 -11.38
C LEU A 85 -12.34 10.06 -11.42
N ALA A 86 -12.59 10.71 -10.27
CA ALA A 86 -13.36 11.95 -10.21
C ALA A 86 -12.65 13.08 -10.95
N PHE A 87 -11.33 13.20 -10.79
CA PHE A 87 -10.53 14.19 -11.49
C PHE A 87 -10.57 13.98 -13.01
N ILE A 88 -10.41 12.73 -13.47
CA ILE A 88 -10.54 12.38 -14.89
C ILE A 88 -11.94 12.72 -15.40
N ALA A 89 -12.99 12.33 -14.67
CA ALA A 89 -14.38 12.59 -15.05
C ALA A 89 -14.70 14.10 -15.18
N LEU A 90 -14.11 14.94 -14.32
CA LEU A 90 -14.23 16.39 -14.40
C LEU A 90 -13.50 16.97 -15.62
N VAL A 91 -12.33 16.43 -15.96
CA VAL A 91 -11.55 16.86 -17.13
C VAL A 91 -12.17 16.39 -18.44
N THR A 92 -12.75 15.19 -18.48
CA THR A 92 -13.33 14.59 -19.70
C THR A 92 -14.84 14.84 -19.84
N GLY A 93 -15.48 15.49 -18.85
CA GLY A 93 -16.91 15.77 -18.85
C GLY A 93 -17.81 14.53 -18.88
N THR A 94 -17.30 13.37 -18.41
CA THR A 94 -17.98 12.08 -18.59
C THR A 94 -18.79 11.71 -17.35
N PRO A 95 -20.14 11.81 -17.37
CA PRO A 95 -20.97 11.63 -16.18
C PRO A 95 -20.93 10.19 -15.63
N ALA A 96 -20.72 9.19 -16.49
CA ALA A 96 -20.58 7.80 -16.08
C ALA A 96 -19.32 7.56 -15.23
N ALA A 97 -18.22 8.24 -15.53
CA ALA A 97 -16.97 8.15 -14.76
C ALA A 97 -17.11 8.82 -13.38
N LEU A 98 -17.96 9.85 -13.28
CA LEU A 98 -18.25 10.54 -12.02
C LEU A 98 -19.01 9.62 -11.04
N GLY A 99 -19.95 8.81 -11.54
CA GLY A 99 -20.66 7.82 -10.75
C GLY A 99 -19.75 6.71 -10.22
N ALA A 100 -18.88 6.17 -11.08
CA ALA A 100 -17.89 5.17 -10.68
C ALA A 100 -16.87 5.73 -9.67
N ALA A 101 -16.46 6.99 -9.84
CA ALA A 101 -15.60 7.69 -8.90
C ALA A 101 -16.24 7.84 -7.52
N GLY A 102 -17.49 8.30 -7.46
CA GLY A 102 -18.23 8.45 -6.21
C GLY A 102 -18.36 7.13 -5.45
N PHE A 103 -18.66 6.04 -6.18
CA PHE A 103 -18.73 4.70 -5.58
C PHE A 103 -17.37 4.25 -4.99
N MET A 104 -16.27 4.45 -5.71
CA MET A 104 -14.93 4.10 -5.22
C MET A 104 -14.49 4.93 -4.01
N ILE A 105 -14.82 6.23 -3.98
CA ILE A 105 -14.56 7.08 -2.81
C ILE A 105 -15.34 6.58 -1.60
N LEU A 106 -16.64 6.29 -1.76
CA LEU A 106 -17.49 5.77 -0.68
C LEU A 106 -16.98 4.43 -0.15
N LEU A 107 -16.59 3.52 -1.05
CA LEU A 107 -16.03 2.23 -0.69
C LEU A 107 -14.71 2.39 0.09
N GLY A 108 -13.81 3.28 -0.38
CA GLY A 108 -12.59 3.61 0.33
C GLY A 108 -12.83 4.18 1.72
N LEU A 109 -13.79 5.11 1.82
CA LEU A 109 -14.19 5.71 3.09
C LEU A 109 -14.81 4.68 4.05
N ALA A 110 -15.57 3.71 3.54
CA ALA A 110 -16.11 2.61 4.34
C ALA A 110 -15.00 1.74 4.94
N PHE A 111 -13.95 1.41 4.17
CA PHE A 111 -12.80 0.67 4.71
C PHE A 111 -11.99 1.48 5.73
N VAL A 112 -11.86 2.79 5.54
CA VAL A 112 -11.26 3.69 6.55
C VAL A 112 -12.11 3.75 7.81
N ALA A 113 -13.44 3.82 7.67
CA ALA A 113 -14.37 3.82 8.79
C ALA A 113 -14.36 2.49 9.56
N ILE A 114 -14.31 1.35 8.86
CA ILE A 114 -14.14 0.03 9.46
C ILE A 114 -12.84 -0.02 10.26
N TRP A 115 -11.73 0.51 9.72
CA TRP A 115 -10.50 0.60 10.49
C TRP A 115 -10.65 1.46 11.76
N PHE A 116 -11.31 2.61 11.64
CA PHE A 116 -11.51 3.51 12.79
C PHE A 116 -12.45 2.93 13.85
N LEU A 117 -13.40 2.08 13.46
CA LEU A 117 -14.45 1.55 14.35
C LEU A 117 -14.11 0.16 14.92
N VAL A 118 -13.42 -0.68 14.16
CA VAL A 118 -13.11 -2.08 14.50
C VAL A 118 -11.65 -2.24 14.94
N ASP A 119 -10.72 -1.54 14.29
CA ASP A 119 -9.28 -1.73 14.47
C ASP A 119 -8.60 -0.57 15.20
N LYS A 120 -9.35 0.39 15.77
CA LYS A 120 -8.77 1.39 16.67
C LYS A 120 -8.08 0.60 17.78
N PRO A 121 -6.74 0.66 17.90
CA PRO A 121 -6.08 0.00 19.00
C PRO A 121 -6.69 0.58 20.26
N LYS A 122 -7.29 -0.29 21.06
CA LYS A 122 -7.62 -0.05 22.46
C LYS A 122 -6.29 0.13 23.21
N ASN A 123 -5.60 1.22 22.91
CA ASN A 123 -4.35 1.67 23.49
C ASN A 123 -4.42 3.18 23.68
N GLN A 124 -5.46 3.61 24.38
CA GLN A 124 -5.33 4.72 25.32
C GLN A 124 -5.80 4.16 26.65
N SER A 125 -4.80 4.01 27.52
CA SER A 125 -4.86 3.84 28.97
C SER A 125 -5.99 4.61 29.63
#